data_AF-A0A0A8TB05-F1
#
_entry.id   AF-A0A0A8TB05-F1
#
_cell.length_a   1.000
_cell.length_b   1.000
_cell.length_c   1.000
_cell.angle_alpha   90.00
_cell.angle_beta   90.00
_cell.angle_gamma   90.00
#
_symmetry.space_group_name_H-M   'P 1'
#
loop_
_entity.id
_entity.type
_entity.pdbx_description
1 polymer ?
#
loop_
_entity_poly.entity_id
_entity_poly.type
_entity_poly.pdbx_seq_one_letter_code
_entity_poly.pdbx_strand_id
1 'polypeptide(L)'
;MLDVEDSLRRLATTVDHHYQHIANRHEFMRAWAVQFELAYTDFRVIQLALQLDGKEHELLERFTATYDDVYEYEYAFAAGGLEGFDAKFSGRLDSYKSDVDLLLGTISEIQSLDRHPQS
;
A
#
# COMPACT_ATOMS: atom_id res chain seq x y z
N MET A 1 -0.79 20.39 2.50
CA MET A 1 -0.08 19.25 1.90
C MET A 1 0.10 19.45 0.39
N LEU A 2 1.14 18.85 -0.21
CA LEU A 2 1.24 18.73 -1.66
C LEU A 2 0.04 17.96 -2.21
N ASP A 3 -0.43 18.30 -3.41
CA ASP A 3 -1.52 17.55 -4.06
C ASP A 3 -1.05 16.14 -4.41
N VAL A 4 -1.59 15.15 -3.69
CA VAL A 4 -1.29 13.72 -3.85
C VAL A 4 -2.54 12.88 -4.02
N GLU A 5 -3.69 13.48 -4.37
CA GLU A 5 -4.98 12.78 -4.50
C GLU A 5 -4.88 11.57 -5.45
N ASP A 6 -4.17 11.77 -6.57
CA ASP A 6 -4.02 10.77 -7.60
C ASP A 6 -3.14 9.60 -7.14
N SER A 7 -2.07 9.87 -6.37
CA SER A 7 -1.22 8.83 -5.79
C SER A 7 -1.94 8.05 -4.69
N LEU A 8 -2.72 8.73 -3.83
CA LEU A 8 -3.56 8.07 -2.82
C LEU A 8 -4.54 7.08 -3.47
N ARG A 9 -5.22 7.52 -4.54
CA ARG A 9 -6.19 6.68 -5.29
C ARG A 9 -5.51 5.49 -5.97
N ARG A 10 -4.36 5.70 -6.61
CA ARG A 10 -3.62 4.64 -7.33
C ARG A 10 -3.05 3.61 -6.36
N LEU A 11 -2.46 4.06 -5.25
CA LEU A 11 -1.95 3.18 -4.21
C LEU A 11 -3.07 2.28 -3.66
N ALA A 12 -4.19 2.89 -3.22
CA ALA A 12 -5.34 2.15 -2.71
C ALA A 12 -5.88 1.09 -3.70
N THR A 13 -6.03 1.48 -4.97
CA THR A 13 -6.50 0.56 -6.01
C THR A 13 -5.53 -0.59 -6.24
N THR A 14 -4.23 -0.30 -6.20
CA THR A 14 -3.19 -1.28 -6.53
C THR A 14 -3.02 -2.32 -5.43
N VAL A 15 -2.97 -1.91 -4.16
CA VAL A 15 -2.80 -2.85 -3.03
C VAL A 15 -4.02 -3.77 -2.86
N ASP A 16 -5.24 -3.27 -3.08
CA ASP A 16 -6.43 -4.12 -3.11
C ASP A 16 -6.36 -5.11 -4.28
N HIS A 17 -6.03 -4.65 -5.48
CA HIS A 17 -5.87 -5.51 -6.64
C HIS A 17 -4.80 -6.60 -6.44
N HIS A 18 -3.66 -6.25 -5.85
CA HIS A 18 -2.60 -7.20 -5.55
C HIS A 18 -3.03 -8.26 -4.54
N TYR A 19 -3.72 -7.86 -3.48
CA TYR A 19 -4.31 -8.79 -2.54
C TYR A 19 -5.26 -9.76 -3.26
N GLN A 20 -6.19 -9.26 -4.08
CA GLN A 20 -7.13 -10.11 -4.81
C GLN A 20 -6.39 -11.07 -5.76
N HIS A 21 -5.32 -10.62 -6.42
CA HIS A 21 -4.54 -11.46 -7.33
C HIS A 21 -3.90 -12.65 -6.59
N ILE A 22 -3.27 -12.38 -5.44
CA ILE A 22 -2.61 -13.41 -4.63
C ILE A 22 -3.63 -14.32 -3.95
N ALA A 23 -4.70 -13.76 -3.36
CA ALA A 23 -5.74 -14.51 -2.68
C ALA A 23 -6.48 -15.47 -3.63
N ASN A 24 -6.69 -15.07 -4.89
CA ASN A 24 -7.27 -15.91 -5.94
C ASN A 24 -6.25 -16.87 -6.56
N ARG A 25 -5.01 -16.90 -6.05
CA ARG A 25 -3.92 -17.76 -6.50
C ARG A 25 -3.63 -17.63 -7.99
N HIS A 26 -3.71 -16.41 -8.50
CA HIS A 26 -3.29 -16.14 -9.87
C HIS A 26 -1.76 -16.17 -9.96
N GLU A 27 -1.26 -16.77 -11.04
CA GLU A 27 0.17 -16.82 -11.33
C GLU A 27 0.77 -15.42 -11.50
N PHE A 28 2.07 -15.32 -11.27
CA PHE A 28 2.79 -14.07 -11.49
C PHE A 28 2.69 -13.61 -12.94
N MET A 29 2.50 -12.30 -13.13
CA MET A 29 2.51 -11.66 -14.44
C MET A 29 3.27 -10.34 -14.41
N ARG A 30 3.91 -9.99 -15.53
CA ARG A 30 4.71 -8.76 -15.64
C ARG A 30 3.94 -7.49 -15.26
N ALA A 31 2.65 -7.42 -15.61
CA ALA A 31 1.82 -6.25 -15.28
C ALA A 31 1.72 -6.04 -13.76
N TRP A 32 1.61 -7.12 -12.99
CA TRP A 32 1.59 -7.08 -11.53
C TRP A 32 2.89 -6.49 -10.98
N ALA A 33 4.05 -6.92 -11.48
CA ALA A 33 5.34 -6.37 -11.06
C ALA A 33 5.51 -4.87 -11.42
N VAL A 34 5.01 -4.44 -12.57
CA VAL A 34 5.00 -3.01 -12.93
C VAL A 34 4.12 -2.22 -11.96
N GLN A 35 2.94 -2.75 -11.61
CA GLN A 35 2.05 -2.14 -10.64
C GLN A 35 2.69 -2.05 -9.24
N PHE A 36 3.45 -3.07 -8.83
CA PHE A 36 4.20 -3.09 -7.56
C PHE A 36 5.21 -1.93 -7.45
N GLU A 37 6.04 -1.73 -8.48
CA GLU A 37 7.02 -0.63 -8.49
C GLU A 37 6.33 0.75 -8.55
N LEU A 38 5.21 0.86 -9.26
CA LEU A 38 4.41 2.09 -9.30
C LEU A 38 3.75 2.38 -7.95
N ALA A 39 3.23 1.37 -7.26
CA ALA A 39 2.67 1.52 -5.92
C ALA A 39 3.72 2.00 -4.90
N TYR A 40 4.95 1.48 -4.97
CA TYR A 40 6.06 1.99 -4.16
C TYR A 40 6.37 3.46 -4.45
N THR A 41 6.29 3.87 -5.72
CA THR A 41 6.47 5.26 -6.11
C THR A 41 5.35 6.15 -5.54
N ASP A 42 4.08 5.75 -5.68
CA ASP A 42 2.93 6.48 -5.13
C ASP A 42 3.03 6.60 -3.60
N PHE A 43 3.42 5.52 -2.91
CA PHE A 43 3.70 5.52 -1.47
C PHE A 43 4.74 6.58 -1.09
N ARG A 44 5.89 6.62 -1.76
CA ARG A 44 6.95 7.59 -1.45
C ARG A 44 6.53 9.03 -1.70
N VAL A 45 5.71 9.28 -2.72
CA VAL A 45 5.16 10.62 -3.00
C VAL A 45 4.26 11.08 -1.85
N ILE A 46 3.35 10.23 -1.37
CA ILE A 46 2.48 10.52 -0.23
C ILE A 46 3.31 10.73 1.04
N GLN A 47 4.28 9.86 1.30
CA GLN A 47 5.16 9.94 2.47
C GLN A 47 5.92 11.28 2.49
N LEU A 48 6.49 11.69 1.36
CA LEU A 48 7.18 12.98 1.23
C LEU A 48 6.22 14.16 1.44
N ALA A 49 4.99 14.08 0.92
CA ALA A 49 3.99 15.13 1.11
C ALA A 49 3.62 15.31 2.59
N LEU A 50 3.41 14.21 3.32
CA LEU A 50 3.15 14.24 4.77
C LEU A 50 4.36 14.77 5.56
N GLN A 51 5.58 14.36 5.19
CA GLN A 51 6.82 14.86 5.80
C GLN A 51 7.00 16.37 5.61
N LEU A 52 6.70 16.88 4.42
CA LEU A 52 6.82 18.30 4.11
C LEU A 52 5.73 19.16 4.75
N ASP A 53 4.52 18.62 4.92
CA ASP A 53 3.45 19.30 5.66
C ASP A 53 3.81 19.44 7.15
N GLY A 54 4.42 18.39 7.72
CA GLY A 54 5.05 18.42 9.05
C GLY A 54 4.08 18.50 10.24
N LYS A 55 2.77 18.51 9.99
CA LYS A 55 1.72 18.61 11.03
C LYS A 55 1.22 17.25 11.51
N GLU A 56 1.34 16.22 10.67
CA GLU A 56 0.67 14.93 10.84
C GLU A 56 1.67 13.80 11.13
N HIS A 57 2.55 13.99 12.13
CA HIS A 57 3.66 13.06 12.40
C HIS A 57 3.18 11.64 12.73
N GLU A 58 2.18 11.49 13.61
CA GLU A 58 1.63 10.18 13.95
C GLU A 58 0.97 9.48 12.75
N LEU A 59 0.30 10.25 11.89
CA LEU A 59 -0.31 9.70 10.67
C LEU A 59 0.76 9.25 9.66
N LEU A 60 1.84 10.02 9.51
CA LEU A 60 3.00 9.64 8.71
C LEU A 60 3.62 8.32 9.19
N GLU A 61 3.81 8.18 10.51
CA GLU A 61 4.34 6.95 11.10
C GLU A 61 3.42 5.75 10.84
N ARG A 62 2.11 5.90 11.09
CA ARG A 62 1.12 4.84 10.82
C ARG A 62 1.06 4.47 9.34
N PHE A 63 1.04 5.46 8.45
CA PHE A 63 1.02 5.25 7.01
C PHE A 63 2.25 4.49 6.52
N THR A 64 3.43 4.85 7.05
CA THR A 64 4.68 4.15 6.72
C THR A 64 4.66 2.70 7.22
N ALA A 65 4.29 2.49 8.49
CA ALA A 65 4.26 1.16 9.07
C ALA A 65 3.27 0.22 8.37
N THR A 66 2.03 0.69 8.13
CA THR A 66 1.01 -0.12 7.45
C THR A 66 1.36 -0.43 5.99
N TYR A 67 2.06 0.47 5.30
CA TYR A 67 2.59 0.18 3.97
C TYR A 67 3.70 -0.88 4.02
N ASP A 68 4.63 -0.78 4.96
CA ASP A 68 5.73 -1.74 5.12
C ASP A 68 5.20 -3.16 5.43
N ASP A 69 4.14 -3.27 6.24
CA ASP A 69 3.47 -4.54 6.53
C ASP A 69 2.89 -5.18 5.25
N VAL A 70 2.20 -4.39 4.40
CA VAL A 70 1.67 -4.85 3.10
C VAL A 70 2.80 -5.20 2.12
N TYR A 71 3.85 -4.39 2.10
CA TYR A 71 4.99 -4.55 1.20
C TYR A 71 5.67 -5.91 1.38
N GLU A 72 5.79 -6.43 2.60
CA GLU A 72 6.43 -7.73 2.85
C GLU A 72 5.74 -8.89 2.13
N TYR A 73 4.41 -8.92 2.13
CA TYR A 73 3.62 -9.92 1.41
C TYR A 73 3.80 -9.78 -0.10
N GLU A 74 3.64 -8.55 -0.59
CA GLU A 74 3.71 -8.25 -2.02
C GLU A 74 5.11 -8.48 -2.58
N TYR A 75 6.16 -8.09 -1.86
CA TYR A 75 7.54 -8.32 -2.27
C TYR A 75 7.87 -9.81 -2.34
N ALA A 76 7.38 -10.63 -1.40
CA ALA A 76 7.56 -12.09 -1.48
C ALA A 76 6.95 -12.68 -2.76
N PHE A 77 5.78 -12.19 -3.16
CA PHE A 77 5.17 -12.55 -4.45
C PHE A 77 5.92 -11.96 -5.65
N ALA A 78 6.38 -10.71 -5.57
CA ALA A 78 7.15 -10.05 -6.63
C ALA A 78 8.45 -10.82 -6.93
N ALA A 79 9.12 -11.31 -5.88
CA ALA A 79 10.42 -11.98 -5.96
C ALA A 79 10.31 -13.45 -6.38
N GLY A 80 9.21 -14.14 -6.04
CA GLY A 80 9.12 -15.60 -6.22
C GLY A 80 7.75 -16.13 -6.64
N GLY A 81 6.82 -15.28 -7.06
CA GLY A 81 5.44 -15.67 -7.37
C GLY A 81 4.72 -16.31 -6.18
N LEU A 82 3.77 -17.21 -6.46
CA LEU A 82 3.04 -17.93 -5.41
C LEU A 82 3.95 -18.76 -4.52
N GLU A 83 5.02 -19.36 -5.06
CA GLU A 83 5.99 -20.12 -4.27
C GLU A 83 6.73 -19.22 -3.27
N GLY A 84 7.15 -18.03 -3.71
CA GLY A 84 7.81 -17.04 -2.85
C GLY A 84 6.89 -16.54 -1.73
N PHE A 85 5.62 -16.28 -2.06
CA PHE A 85 4.61 -15.92 -1.08
C PHE A 85 4.37 -17.05 -0.07
N ASP A 86 4.06 -18.27 -0.54
CA ASP A 86 3.72 -19.40 0.32
C ASP A 86 4.88 -19.81 1.23
N ALA A 87 6.13 -19.70 0.76
CA ALA A 87 7.31 -20.01 1.56
C ALA A 87 7.42 -19.17 2.85
N LYS A 88 6.88 -17.94 2.84
CA LYS A 88 6.92 -17.02 3.99
C LYS A 88 5.56 -16.87 4.69
N PHE A 89 4.47 -16.95 3.94
CA PHE A 89 3.15 -16.48 4.37
C PHE A 89 2.04 -17.51 4.15
N SER A 90 2.37 -18.80 4.03
CA SER A 90 1.36 -19.86 3.98
C SER A 90 0.36 -19.75 5.14
N GLY A 91 -0.93 -19.72 4.82
CA GLY A 91 -2.01 -19.57 5.81
C GLY A 91 -2.18 -18.16 6.40
N ARG A 92 -1.51 -17.13 5.85
CA ARG A 92 -1.57 -15.74 6.35
C ARG A 92 -2.44 -14.81 5.47
N LEU A 93 -3.31 -15.34 4.61
CA LEU A 93 -4.19 -14.52 3.77
C LEU A 93 -5.09 -13.59 4.60
N ASP A 94 -5.62 -14.06 5.74
CA ASP A 94 -6.44 -13.22 6.63
C ASP A 94 -5.62 -12.08 7.27
N SER A 95 -4.35 -12.34 7.61
CA SER A 95 -3.44 -11.30 8.09
C SER A 95 -3.15 -10.30 6.97
N TYR A 96 -2.80 -10.77 5.78
CA TYR A 96 -2.55 -9.91 4.62
C TYR A 96 -3.77 -9.03 4.31
N LYS A 97 -4.99 -9.58 4.35
CA LYS A 97 -6.22 -8.77 4.16
C LYS A 97 -6.37 -7.70 5.23
N SER A 98 -6.10 -8.05 6.49
CA SER A 98 -6.19 -7.10 7.60
C SER A 98 -5.19 -5.96 7.44
N ASP A 99 -3.96 -6.27 7.03
CA ASP A 99 -2.89 -5.28 6.81
C ASP A 99 -3.25 -4.36 5.62
N VAL A 100 -3.83 -4.90 4.54
CA VAL A 100 -4.38 -4.11 3.43
C VAL A 100 -5.51 -3.20 3.88
N ASP A 101 -6.44 -3.70 4.70
CA ASP A 101 -7.55 -2.88 5.21
C ASP A 101 -7.08 -1.74 6.12
N LEU A 102 -6.04 -1.98 6.92
CA LEU A 102 -5.41 -0.95 7.75
C LEU A 102 -4.74 0.13 6.90
N LEU A 103 -4.02 -0.26 5.84
CA LEU A 103 -3.43 0.68 4.90
C LEU A 103 -4.51 1.49 4.17
N LEU A 104 -5.57 0.85 3.68
CA LEU A 104 -6.69 1.53 3.02
C LEU A 104 -7.41 2.51 3.95
N GLY A 105 -7.61 2.14 5.22
CA GLY A 105 -8.15 3.04 6.24
C GLY A 105 -7.26 4.27 6.46
N THR A 106 -5.95 4.07 6.52
CA THR A 106 -4.97 5.15 6.67
C THR A 106 -4.95 6.07 5.45
N ILE A 107 -5.02 5.52 4.23
CA ILE A 107 -5.15 6.30 2.99
C ILE A 107 -6.42 7.16 3.01
N SER A 108 -7.55 6.60 3.47
CA SER A 108 -8.82 7.34 3.59
C SER A 108 -8.75 8.49 4.61
N GLU A 109 -7.97 8.33 5.69
CA GLU A 109 -7.72 9.39 6.67
C GLU A 109 -6.94 10.55 6.00
N ILE A 110 -5.86 10.23 5.27
CA ILE A 110 -5.06 11.22 4.54
C ILE A 110 -5.90 11.97 3.49
N GLN A 111 -6.72 11.26 2.73
CA GLN A 111 -7.63 11.87 1.73
C GLN A 111 -8.60 12.88 2.34
N SER A 112 -9.00 12.66 3.59
CA SER A 112 -9.93 13.55 4.30
C SER A 112 -9.26 14.85 4.73
N LEU A 113 -7.95 14.82 5.01
CA LEU A 113 -7.15 16.02 5.30
C LEU A 113 -6.96 16.91 4.07
N ASP A 114 -6.72 16.30 2.91
CA ASP A 114 -6.56 17.04 1.64
C ASP A 114 -7.82 17.81 1.22
N ARG A 115 -9.00 17.24 1.49
CA ARG A 115 -10.29 17.89 1.16
C ARG A 115 -10.67 19.00 2.14
N HIS A 116 -10.06 19.02 3.32
CA HIS A 116 -10.34 19.99 4.37
C HIS A 116 -9.03 20.56 4.94
N PRO A 117 -8.28 21.37 4.16
CA PRO A 117 -7.09 22.01 4.66
C PRO A 117 -7.48 22.91 5.84
N GLN A 118 -6.99 22.59 7.04
CA GLN A 118 -7.21 23.44 8.21
C GLN A 118 -6.61 24.82 7.92
N SER A 119 -7.49 25.83 7.96
CA SER A 119 -7.23 27.24 7.67
C SER A 119 -6.25 27.89 8.64
#